data_AF-A0A7S4RK71-F1
#
_entry.id   AF-A0A7S4RK71-F1
#
_cell.length_a   1.000
_cell.length_b   1.000
_cell.length_c   1.000
_cell.angle_alpha   90.00
_cell.angle_beta   90.00
_cell.angle_gamma   90.00
#
_symmetry.space_group_name_H-M   'P 1'
#
loop_
_entity.id
_entity.type
_entity.pdbx_description
1 polymer ?
#
loop_
_entity_poly.entity_id
_entity_poly.type
_entity_poly.pdbx_seq_one_letter_code
_entity_poly.pdbx_strand_id
1 'polypeptide(L)'
;KTVQKSGSAYIFKKELGTWFQSAKLIPRPADTTGNAFFGQSVSIDQPYGREDVTALVGAPGQAKVYVFVLDPLRSLWKQQAILEVHDRILDSEHRFGVSGAIALKDDLAFVGSATVESVYVFRRSFELTENKFKWNPWTMLRSSDYDFDVYDQGYTVHHMHRQDFGISLSAS
;
A
#
# COMPACT_ATOMS: atom_id res chain seq x y z
N LYS A 1 -4.42 -11.39 -25.51
CA LYS A 1 -3.10 -11.22 -24.85
C LYS A 1 -3.27 -11.57 -23.38
N THR A 2 -2.91 -12.77 -22.96
CA THR A 2 -3.04 -13.22 -21.56
C THR A 2 -1.97 -12.51 -20.75
N VAL A 3 -2.36 -11.55 -19.91
CA VAL A 3 -1.42 -10.87 -19.02
C VAL A 3 -1.03 -11.90 -17.94
N GLN A 4 0.13 -12.50 -18.09
CA GLN A 4 0.65 -13.48 -17.15
C GLN A 4 0.91 -12.78 -15.80
N LYS A 5 0.32 -13.31 -14.72
CA LYS A 5 0.50 -12.86 -13.33
C LYS A 5 0.05 -11.42 -13.02
N SER A 6 -1.09 -10.97 -13.56
CA SER A 6 -1.66 -9.69 -13.15
C SER A 6 -2.05 -9.68 -11.67
N GLY A 7 -2.59 -10.79 -11.14
CA GLY A 7 -3.13 -10.87 -9.78
C GLY A 7 -4.52 -10.25 -9.61
N SER A 8 -5.16 -10.45 -8.46
CA SER A 8 -6.45 -9.83 -8.10
C SER A 8 -6.68 -9.87 -6.59
N ALA A 9 -7.44 -8.92 -6.06
CA ALA A 9 -7.90 -8.93 -4.67
C ALA A 9 -9.41 -9.15 -4.63
N TYR A 10 -9.92 -9.73 -3.54
CA TYR A 10 -11.33 -10.07 -3.38
C TYR A 10 -11.86 -9.46 -2.10
N ILE A 11 -13.06 -8.90 -2.16
CA ILE A 11 -13.77 -8.35 -1.01
C ILE A 11 -14.81 -9.38 -0.59
N PHE A 12 -14.77 -9.77 0.69
CA PHE A 12 -15.78 -10.59 1.31
C PHE A 12 -16.53 -9.77 2.34
N LYS A 13 -17.86 -9.94 2.38
CA LYS A 13 -18.71 -9.34 3.40
C LYS A 13 -19.39 -10.48 4.16
N LYS A 14 -19.59 -10.26 5.46
CA LYS A 14 -20.26 -11.23 6.33
C LYS A 14 -21.70 -10.77 6.55
N GLU A 15 -22.66 -11.58 6.12
CA GLU A 15 -24.09 -11.35 6.35
C GLU A 15 -24.69 -12.59 6.99
N LEU A 16 -25.46 -12.39 8.06
CA LEU A 16 -26.16 -13.48 8.78
C LEU A 16 -25.24 -14.66 9.14
N GLY A 17 -24.00 -14.36 9.54
CA GLY A 17 -23.01 -15.38 9.90
C GLY A 17 -22.22 -15.99 8.74
N THR A 18 -22.60 -15.73 7.49
CA THR A 18 -21.99 -16.33 6.30
C THR A 18 -21.15 -15.31 5.54
N TRP A 19 -19.97 -15.73 5.06
CA TRP A 19 -19.12 -14.93 4.19
C TRP A 19 -19.51 -15.13 2.72
N PHE A 20 -19.68 -14.03 1.99
CA PHE A 20 -19.90 -14.05 0.55
C PHE A 20 -18.92 -13.10 -0.14
N GLN A 21 -18.50 -13.46 -1.34
CA GLN A 21 -17.68 -12.61 -2.18
C GLN A 21 -18.54 -11.44 -2.70
N SER A 22 -18.25 -10.23 -2.22
CA SER A 22 -18.95 -9.00 -2.62
C SER A 22 -18.34 -8.38 -3.87
N ALA A 23 -17.02 -8.44 -4.06
CA ALA A 23 -16.36 -7.86 -5.23
C ALA A 23 -15.03 -8.55 -5.56
N LYS A 24 -14.60 -8.39 -6.82
CA LYS A 24 -13.24 -8.66 -7.29
C LYS A 24 -12.60 -7.34 -7.72
N LEU A 25 -11.50 -6.98 -7.09
CA LEU A 25 -10.71 -5.80 -7.41
C LEU A 25 -9.62 -6.17 -8.40
N ILE A 26 -9.53 -5.41 -9.48
CA ILE A 26 -8.48 -5.47 -10.49
C ILE A 26 -8.12 -4.04 -10.90
N PRO A 27 -6.86 -3.77 -11.29
CA PRO A 27 -6.49 -2.51 -11.92
C PRO A 27 -7.34 -2.24 -13.16
N ARG A 28 -7.49 -0.96 -13.52
CA ARG A 28 -8.03 -0.59 -14.83
C ARG A 28 -7.17 -1.20 -15.95
N PRO A 29 -7.74 -1.47 -17.13
CA PRO A 29 -7.00 -2.08 -18.24
C PRO A 29 -5.72 -1.33 -18.62
N ALA A 30 -5.73 0.01 -18.61
CA ALA A 30 -4.57 0.84 -18.92
C ALA A 30 -3.46 0.77 -17.86
N ASP A 31 -3.80 0.37 -16.64
CA ASP A 31 -2.87 0.27 -15.51
C ASP A 31 -2.41 -1.19 -15.28
N THR A 32 -2.82 -2.11 -16.15
CA THR A 32 -2.56 -3.54 -16.02
C THR A 32 -1.26 -3.93 -16.71
N THR A 33 -0.31 -4.45 -15.94
CA THR A 33 1.00 -4.92 -16.43
C THR A 33 1.21 -6.39 -16.04
N GLY A 34 1.93 -7.14 -16.88
CA GLY A 34 2.35 -8.51 -16.55
C GLY A 34 3.29 -8.54 -15.34
N ASN A 35 3.29 -9.64 -14.58
CA ASN A 35 4.13 -9.80 -13.38
C ASN A 35 3.97 -8.68 -12.33
N ALA A 36 2.79 -8.05 -12.26
CA ALA A 36 2.53 -7.00 -11.29
C ALA A 36 2.48 -7.50 -9.84
N PHE A 37 2.17 -8.80 -9.66
CA PHE A 37 1.88 -9.38 -8.34
C PHE A 37 0.78 -8.62 -7.59
N PHE A 38 -0.23 -8.10 -8.30
CA PHE A 38 -1.33 -7.37 -7.69
C PHE A 38 -2.08 -8.26 -6.68
N GLY A 39 -2.33 -7.72 -5.49
CA GLY A 39 -2.96 -8.47 -4.40
C GLY A 39 -1.97 -9.18 -3.48
N GLN A 40 -0.65 -8.96 -3.62
CA GLN A 40 0.33 -9.52 -2.69
C GLN A 40 0.19 -8.94 -1.27
N SER A 41 -0.33 -7.72 -1.16
CA SER A 41 -0.65 -7.06 0.10
C SER A 41 -2.01 -6.37 -0.01
N VAL A 42 -2.77 -6.38 1.07
CA VAL A 42 -4.08 -5.73 1.15
C VAL A 42 -4.24 -5.05 2.51
N SER A 43 -4.92 -3.92 2.53
CA SER A 43 -5.39 -3.25 3.75
C SER A 43 -6.75 -2.63 3.46
N ILE A 44 -7.66 -2.63 4.43
CA ILE A 44 -9.02 -2.12 4.26
C ILE A 44 -9.42 -1.39 5.54
N ASP A 45 -10.06 -0.24 5.38
CA ASP A 45 -10.54 0.56 6.49
C ASP A 45 -11.86 1.25 6.14
N GLN A 46 -12.73 1.35 7.14
CA GLN A 46 -13.93 2.16 7.10
C GLN A 46 -13.82 3.17 8.25
N PRO A 47 -13.51 4.45 7.94
CA PRO A 47 -13.37 5.47 8.96
C PRO A 47 -14.67 5.64 9.74
N TYR A 48 -14.56 5.93 11.04
CA TYR A 48 -15.74 6.11 11.89
C TYR A 48 -16.63 7.26 11.38
N GLY A 49 -17.94 7.01 11.28
CA GLY A 49 -18.91 8.00 10.79
C GLY A 49 -18.89 8.22 9.28
N ARG A 50 -18.16 7.40 8.51
CA ARG A 50 -18.15 7.43 7.04
C ARG A 50 -18.78 6.17 6.45
N GLU A 51 -19.49 6.37 5.34
CA GLU A 51 -20.14 5.28 4.59
C GLU A 51 -19.21 4.66 3.55
N ASP A 52 -18.18 5.39 3.12
CA ASP A 52 -17.23 4.88 2.14
C ASP A 52 -16.14 4.03 2.82
N VAL A 53 -15.76 2.96 2.13
CA VAL A 53 -14.72 2.02 2.57
C VAL A 53 -13.55 2.15 1.61
N THR A 54 -12.35 2.25 2.14
CA THR A 54 -11.12 2.33 1.33
C THR A 54 -10.35 1.02 1.46
N ALA A 55 -9.85 0.51 0.34
CA ALA A 55 -8.96 -0.64 0.29
C ALA A 55 -7.68 -0.29 -0.47
N LEU A 56 -6.54 -0.66 0.09
CA LEU A 56 -5.24 -0.63 -0.57
C LEU A 56 -4.91 -2.02 -1.10
N VAL A 57 -4.35 -2.08 -2.31
CA VAL A 57 -3.89 -3.34 -2.92
C VAL A 57 -2.50 -3.15 -3.51
N GLY A 58 -1.51 -3.84 -2.97
CA GLY A 58 -0.13 -3.77 -3.46
C GLY A 58 0.08 -4.53 -4.77
N ALA A 59 0.88 -3.94 -5.64
CA ALA A 59 1.39 -4.52 -6.88
C ALA A 59 2.91 -4.28 -6.94
N PRO A 60 3.69 -4.97 -6.09
CA PRO A 60 5.11 -4.69 -5.91
C PRO A 60 5.94 -4.93 -7.17
N GLY A 61 5.48 -5.75 -8.12
CA GLY A 61 6.13 -5.91 -9.42
C GLY A 61 6.10 -4.64 -10.28
N GLN A 62 5.28 -3.65 -9.92
CA GLN A 62 5.23 -2.33 -10.55
C GLN A 62 5.68 -1.20 -9.60
N ALA A 63 6.13 -1.53 -8.40
CA ALA A 63 6.34 -0.55 -7.31
C ALA A 63 5.13 0.38 -7.10
N LYS A 64 3.92 -0.19 -7.11
CA LYS A 64 2.65 0.56 -7.00
C LYS A 64 1.75 -0.02 -5.93
N VAL A 65 0.95 0.84 -5.30
CA VAL A 65 -0.20 0.45 -4.46
C VAL A 65 -1.45 1.10 -5.01
N TYR A 66 -2.49 0.33 -5.26
CA TYR A 66 -3.74 0.82 -5.82
C TYR A 66 -4.72 1.14 -4.71
N VAL A 67 -5.41 2.27 -4.82
CA VAL A 67 -6.49 2.64 -3.91
C VAL A 67 -7.84 2.36 -4.56
N PHE A 68 -8.64 1.53 -3.92
CA PHE A 68 -10.03 1.30 -4.27
C PHE A 68 -10.93 1.91 -3.20
N VAL A 69 -12.02 2.55 -3.62
CA VAL A 69 -13.03 3.09 -2.73
C VAL A 69 -14.39 2.53 -3.11
N LEU A 70 -15.12 2.06 -2.10
CA LEU A 70 -16.51 1.66 -2.22
C LEU A 70 -17.37 2.92 -2.35
N ASP A 71 -18.12 3.01 -3.44
CA ASP A 71 -19.22 3.97 -3.60
C ASP A 71 -20.46 3.39 -2.89
N PRO A 72 -20.85 3.88 -1.70
CA PRO A 72 -21.92 3.28 -0.91
C PRO A 72 -23.27 3.39 -1.61
N LEU A 73 -23.49 4.44 -2.40
CA LEU A 73 -24.73 4.66 -3.15
C LEU A 73 -24.94 3.64 -4.26
N ARG A 74 -23.84 3.13 -4.84
CA ARG A 74 -23.88 2.19 -5.96
C ARG A 74 -23.48 0.76 -5.56
N SER A 75 -22.97 0.57 -4.35
CA SER A 75 -22.33 -0.69 -3.92
C SER A 75 -21.24 -1.15 -4.91
N LEU A 76 -20.47 -0.20 -5.47
CA LEU A 76 -19.44 -0.47 -6.47
C LEU A 76 -18.08 0.01 -6.00
N TRP A 77 -17.08 -0.85 -6.13
CA TRP A 77 -15.69 -0.49 -5.93
C TRP A 77 -15.11 0.20 -7.16
N LYS A 78 -14.42 1.32 -6.93
CA LYS A 78 -13.76 2.10 -7.98
C LYS A 78 -12.29 2.30 -7.63
N GLN A 79 -11.40 2.11 -8.60
CA GLN A 79 -9.99 2.51 -8.45
C GLN A 79 -9.92 4.05 -8.42
N GLN A 80 -9.64 4.61 -7.23
CA GLN A 80 -9.57 6.06 -7.00
C GLN A 80 -8.18 6.62 -7.32
N ALA A 81 -7.11 5.89 -6.99
CA ALA A 81 -5.74 6.35 -7.17
C ALA A 81 -4.75 5.20 -7.36
N ILE A 82 -3.54 5.56 -7.79
CA ILE A 82 -2.33 4.75 -7.73
C ILE A 82 -1.35 5.53 -6.86
N LEU A 83 -0.84 4.90 -5.81
CA LEU A 83 0.20 5.45 -4.95
C LEU A 83 1.55 5.05 -5.54
N GLU A 84 2.31 6.06 -5.93
CA GLU A 84 3.65 5.94 -6.47
C GLU A 84 4.51 7.11 -5.99
N VAL A 85 5.81 6.90 -6.00
CA VAL A 85 6.81 7.87 -5.54
C VAL A 85 7.32 8.62 -6.77
N HIS A 86 7.29 9.97 -6.71
CA HIS A 86 7.59 10.82 -7.87
C HIS A 86 8.98 11.46 -7.81
N ASP A 87 9.57 11.59 -6.62
CA ASP A 87 10.88 12.21 -6.41
C ASP A 87 12.04 11.24 -6.67
N ARG A 88 11.75 9.95 -6.85
CA ARG A 88 12.70 8.91 -7.26
C ARG A 88 11.99 7.82 -8.06
N ILE A 89 12.77 7.11 -8.87
CA ILE A 89 12.29 5.93 -9.59
C ILE A 89 12.38 4.73 -8.65
N LEU A 90 11.25 4.08 -8.40
CA LEU A 90 11.17 2.77 -7.75
C LEU A 90 10.80 1.70 -8.77
N ASP A 91 11.30 0.49 -8.53
CA ASP A 91 11.02 -0.72 -9.32
C ASP A 91 10.75 -1.91 -8.39
N SER A 92 10.63 -3.11 -8.96
CA SER A 92 10.34 -4.33 -8.23
C SER A 92 11.34 -4.67 -7.12
N GLU A 93 12.60 -4.24 -7.23
CA GLU A 93 13.67 -4.58 -6.29
C GLU A 93 13.60 -3.74 -5.02
N HIS A 94 12.90 -2.60 -5.07
CA HIS A 94 12.75 -1.68 -3.95
C HIS A 94 11.69 -2.15 -2.92
N ARG A 95 10.99 -3.26 -3.22
CA ARG A 95 10.01 -3.89 -2.33
C ARG A 95 8.91 -2.91 -1.87
N PHE A 96 8.51 -1.99 -2.74
CA PHE A 96 7.45 -1.03 -2.46
C PHE A 96 6.09 -1.73 -2.38
N GLY A 97 5.45 -1.67 -1.22
CA GLY A 97 4.12 -2.26 -1.01
C GLY A 97 4.07 -3.79 -1.08
N VAL A 98 5.17 -4.48 -0.75
CA VAL A 98 5.20 -5.95 -0.62
C VAL A 98 4.28 -6.47 0.48
N SER A 99 4.16 -7.80 0.59
CA SER A 99 3.39 -8.45 1.68
C SER A 99 3.76 -7.88 3.05
N GLY A 100 2.76 -7.43 3.80
CA GLY A 100 2.92 -6.79 5.12
C GLY A 100 3.31 -5.30 5.09
N ALA A 101 3.79 -4.76 3.97
CA ALA A 101 4.35 -3.41 3.90
C ALA A 101 3.33 -2.31 3.55
N ILE A 102 2.03 -2.54 3.76
CA ILE A 102 1.01 -1.50 3.60
C ILE A 102 0.09 -1.45 4.82
N ALA A 103 -0.31 -0.25 5.21
CA ALA A 103 -1.33 -0.03 6.23
C ALA A 103 -2.24 1.14 5.82
N LEU A 104 -3.47 1.12 6.29
CA LEU A 104 -4.47 2.13 6.04
C LEU A 104 -5.17 2.45 7.36
N LYS A 105 -5.30 3.75 7.66
CA LYS A 105 -6.12 4.22 8.75
C LYS A 105 -6.72 5.57 8.39
N ASP A 106 -8.04 5.65 8.45
CA ASP A 106 -8.84 6.80 8.06
C ASP A 106 -8.46 7.29 6.64
N ASP A 107 -7.87 8.48 6.55
CA ASP A 107 -7.42 9.11 5.30
C ASP A 107 -5.89 9.02 5.11
N LEU A 108 -5.20 8.14 5.85
CA LEU A 108 -3.76 7.93 5.77
C LEU A 108 -3.43 6.53 5.25
N ALA A 109 -2.66 6.48 4.17
CA ALA A 109 -2.09 5.26 3.63
C ALA A 109 -0.59 5.26 3.87
N PHE A 110 -0.07 4.16 4.41
CA PHE A 110 1.34 3.93 4.66
C PHE A 110 1.83 2.85 3.72
N VAL A 111 2.92 3.12 3.00
CA VAL A 111 3.52 2.17 2.06
C VAL A 111 5.02 2.08 2.33
N GLY A 112 5.45 0.91 2.77
CA GLY A 112 6.84 0.63 3.03
C GLY A 112 7.61 0.23 1.78
N SER A 113 8.91 0.55 1.79
CA SER A 113 9.90 0.14 0.81
C SER A 113 11.15 -0.28 1.57
N ALA A 114 11.24 -1.57 1.88
CA ALA A 114 12.24 -2.11 2.80
C ALA A 114 13.67 -1.89 2.31
N THR A 115 13.92 -2.08 1.01
CA THR A 115 15.26 -1.87 0.41
C THR A 115 15.69 -0.39 0.44
N VAL A 116 14.73 0.53 0.52
CA VAL A 116 14.97 1.99 0.59
C VAL A 116 14.89 2.50 2.03
N GLU A 117 14.60 1.61 2.99
CA GLU A 117 14.41 1.95 4.40
C GLU A 117 13.47 3.14 4.62
N SER A 118 12.36 3.17 3.88
CA SER A 118 11.44 4.30 3.92
C SER A 118 9.99 3.83 3.97
N VAL A 119 9.18 4.57 4.73
CA VAL A 119 7.72 4.44 4.70
C VAL A 119 7.14 5.74 4.14
N TYR A 120 6.46 5.62 3.02
CA TYR A 120 5.79 6.74 2.36
C TYR A 120 4.37 6.85 2.90
N VAL A 121 4.01 8.04 3.37
CA VAL A 121 2.67 8.34 3.87
C VAL A 121 1.95 9.18 2.83
N PHE A 122 0.78 8.73 2.42
CA PHE A 122 -0.13 9.45 1.54
C PHE A 122 -1.37 9.85 2.31
N ARG A 123 -1.86 11.06 2.05
CA ARG A 123 -3.08 11.57 2.66
C ARG A 123 -4.17 11.76 1.61
N ARG A 124 -5.36 11.25 1.91
CA ARG A 124 -6.57 11.53 1.17
C ARG A 124 -7.12 12.91 1.55
N SER A 125 -7.41 13.72 0.54
CA SER A 125 -8.02 15.03 0.72
C SER A 125 -9.00 15.32 -0.42
N PHE A 126 -10.07 16.05 -0.12
CA PHE A 126 -10.99 16.54 -1.15
C PHE A 126 -10.42 17.81 -1.79
N GLU A 127 -10.28 17.79 -3.11
CA GLU A 127 -9.84 18.94 -3.88
C GLU A 127 -11.04 19.64 -4.50
N LEU A 128 -11.30 20.89 -4.06
CA LEU A 128 -12.47 21.66 -4.45
C LEU A 128 -12.49 22.02 -5.94
N THR A 129 -11.33 22.26 -6.54
CA THR A 129 -11.22 22.70 -7.95
C THR A 129 -11.62 21.60 -8.93
N GLU A 130 -11.24 20.35 -8.64
CA GLU A 130 -11.56 19.19 -9.48
C GLU A 130 -12.77 18.40 -8.96
N ASN A 131 -13.37 18.84 -7.84
CA ASN A 131 -14.51 18.21 -7.18
C ASN A 131 -14.30 16.70 -6.96
N LYS A 132 -13.10 16.32 -6.50
CA LYS A 132 -12.71 14.91 -6.34
C LYS A 132 -11.76 14.70 -5.17
N PHE A 133 -11.76 13.48 -4.64
CA PHE A 133 -10.72 13.05 -3.69
C PHE A 133 -9.42 12.76 -4.42
N LYS A 134 -8.30 13.23 -3.86
CA LYS A 134 -6.93 12.90 -4.28
C LYS A 134 -6.16 12.28 -3.12
N TRP A 135 -5.22 11.41 -3.47
CA TRP A 135 -4.19 10.90 -2.56
C TRP A 135 -2.89 11.57 -2.91
N ASN A 136 -2.38 12.39 -1.99
CA ASN A 136 -1.15 13.14 -2.19
C ASN A 136 -0.07 12.62 -1.23
N PRO A 137 1.21 12.60 -1.65
CA PRO A 137 2.31 12.39 -0.71
C PRO A 137 2.22 13.40 0.44
N TRP A 138 2.33 12.92 1.68
CA TRP A 138 2.21 13.72 2.89
C TRP A 138 3.56 13.84 3.62
N THR A 139 4.19 12.70 3.90
CA THR A 139 5.53 12.66 4.51
C THR A 139 6.21 11.32 4.21
N MET A 140 7.51 11.25 4.52
CA MET A 140 8.30 10.03 4.46
C MET A 140 8.92 9.79 5.84
N LEU A 141 8.70 8.59 6.39
CA LEU A 141 9.31 8.15 7.63
C LEU A 141 10.56 7.32 7.33
N ARG A 142 11.56 7.45 8.19
CA ARG A 142 12.81 6.68 8.15
C ARG A 142 13.17 6.26 9.57
N SER A 143 13.95 5.19 9.69
CA SER A 143 14.54 4.84 10.98
C SER A 143 15.46 5.97 11.46
N SER A 144 15.34 6.36 12.73
CA SER A 144 16.33 7.21 13.40
C SER A 144 17.63 6.46 13.69
N ASP A 145 17.53 5.13 13.79
CA ASP A 145 18.56 4.25 14.31
C ASP A 145 19.42 3.75 13.15
N TYR A 146 20.10 4.67 12.46
CA TYR A 146 21.31 4.31 11.71
C TYR A 146 22.41 3.92 12.72
N ASP A 147 22.17 2.88 13.52
CA ASP A 147 22.99 2.56 14.68
C ASP A 147 23.97 1.45 14.32
N PHE A 148 25.24 1.86 14.20
CA PHE A 148 26.37 0.97 14.37
C PHE A 148 26.52 0.73 15.87
N ASP A 149 26.24 -0.47 16.35
CA ASP A 149 26.64 -0.84 17.71
C ASP A 149 28.17 -1.06 17.74
N VAL A 150 28.89 -0.12 18.33
CA VAL A 150 30.32 -0.28 18.68
C VAL A 150 30.38 -0.64 20.16
N TYR A 151 30.51 -1.94 20.46
CA TYR A 151 30.99 -2.38 21.78
C TYR A 151 32.49 -2.59 21.69
N ASP A 152 33.23 -1.64 22.24
CA ASP A 152 34.69 -1.64 22.22
C ASP A 152 35.24 -2.64 23.23
N GLN A 153 35.63 -3.85 22.79
CA GLN A 153 36.73 -4.69 23.34
C GLN A 153 37.24 -5.72 22.30
N GLY A 154 37.86 -5.24 21.22
CA GLY A 154 38.95 -5.98 20.54
C GLY A 154 38.61 -7.04 19.49
N TYR A 155 37.34 -7.25 19.12
CA TYR A 155 36.97 -8.09 17.95
C TYR A 155 35.86 -7.40 17.15
N THR A 156 36.22 -6.74 16.04
CA THR A 156 35.27 -6.13 15.09
C THR A 156 34.47 -7.21 14.36
N VAL A 157 33.33 -7.59 14.93
CA VAL A 157 32.24 -8.18 14.16
C VAL A 157 31.23 -7.07 13.92
N HIS A 158 31.24 -6.51 12.71
CA HIS A 158 30.19 -5.62 12.26
C HIS A 158 28.91 -6.43 12.05
N HIS A 159 28.09 -6.60 13.07
CA HIS A 159 26.70 -6.99 12.83
C HIS A 159 25.95 -5.77 12.31
N MET A 160 26.12 -5.50 11.00
CA MET A 160 25.12 -4.74 10.25
C MET A 160 23.80 -5.49 10.41
N HIS A 161 22.85 -4.92 11.15
CA HIS A 161 21.48 -5.40 11.10
C HIS A 161 21.02 -5.38 9.65
N ARG A 162 20.34 -6.44 9.21
CA ARG A 162 19.76 -6.48 7.87
C ARG A 162 18.69 -5.39 7.81
N GLN A 163 19.03 -4.31 7.12
CA GLN A 163 18.19 -3.13 6.93
C GLN A 163 16.91 -3.52 6.19
N ASP A 164 15.76 -3.41 6.87
CA ASP A 164 14.44 -3.79 6.37
C ASP A 164 13.35 -2.83 6.92
N PHE A 165 13.69 -1.57 7.24
CA PHE A 165 12.70 -0.60 7.75
C PHE A 165 11.56 -0.40 6.76
N GLY A 166 10.32 -0.49 7.25
CA GLY A 166 9.12 -0.47 6.41
C GLY A 166 8.74 -1.82 5.80
N ILE A 167 9.37 -2.93 6.21
CA ILE A 167 8.99 -4.27 5.73
C ILE A 167 7.60 -4.72 6.20
N SER A 168 7.16 -4.25 7.36
CA SER A 168 5.82 -4.53 7.89
C SER A 168 5.25 -3.30 8.55
N LEU A 169 3.96 -3.04 8.28
CA LEU A 169 3.22 -1.90 8.78
C LEU A 169 1.87 -2.35 9.32
N SER A 170 1.44 -1.68 10.38
CA SER A 170 0.09 -1.74 10.91
C SER A 170 -0.30 -0.33 11.34
N ALA A 171 -1.58 0.00 11.20
CA ALA A 171 -2.16 1.24 11.68
C ALA A 171 -3.48 0.90 12.37
N SER A 172 -3.78 1.59 13.47
CA SER A 172 -4.92 1.31 14.36
C SER A 172 -5.67 2.58 14.70
#